data_AF-A0A947XVE4-F1
#
_entry.id   AF-A0A947XVE4-F1
#
_cell.length_a   1.000
_cell.length_b   1.000
_cell.length_c   1.000
_cell.angle_alpha   90.00
_cell.angle_beta   90.00
_cell.angle_gamma   90.00
#
_symmetry.space_group_name_H-M   'P 1'
#
loop_
_entity.id
_entity.type
_entity.pdbx_description
1 polymer ?
#
loop_
_entity_poly.entity_id
_entity_poly.type
_entity_poly.pdbx_seq_one_letter_code
_entity_poly.pdbx_strand_id
1 'polypeptide(L)'
;MRRHLIYALLLLQLSFTAAADNGTELEKLYGALNMLNQQQQAVYQQFQMVQEMRRGSVPMLYGMPMPPPPSGQIANYDAVVEAQKSAILRAESLYQQADQLLAKYNEIEEMKKPIQSRIYELALKAGQD
;
A
#
# COMPACT_ATOMS: atom_id res chain seq x y z
N MET A 1 19.44 -9.63 -2.21
CA MET A 1 19.29 -11.07 -2.58
C MET A 1 19.33 -12.07 -1.42
N ARG A 2 19.27 -11.68 -0.13
CA ARG A 2 19.26 -12.66 1.00
C ARG A 2 17.92 -12.78 1.76
N ARG A 3 16.93 -11.93 1.46
CA ARG A 3 15.59 -11.98 2.10
C ARG A 3 14.61 -12.92 1.39
N HIS A 4 14.74 -13.13 0.09
CA HIS A 4 13.87 -14.04 -0.68
C HIS A 4 14.15 -15.52 -0.39
N LEU A 5 15.34 -15.85 0.13
CA LEU A 5 15.69 -17.22 0.53
C LEU A 5 14.95 -17.69 1.78
N ILE A 6 14.50 -16.77 2.65
CA ILE A 6 13.76 -17.12 3.87
C ILE A 6 12.30 -17.48 3.53
N TYR A 7 11.70 -16.81 2.56
CA TYR A 7 10.33 -17.12 2.10
C TYR A 7 10.25 -18.43 1.32
N ALA A 8 11.28 -18.75 0.53
CA ALA A 8 11.35 -20.03 -0.19
C ALA A 8 11.53 -21.23 0.74
N LEU A 9 12.22 -21.05 1.88
CA LEU A 9 12.47 -22.14 2.84
C LEU A 9 11.24 -22.46 3.72
N LEU A 10 10.32 -21.50 3.88
CA LEU A 10 9.08 -21.70 4.64
C LEU A 10 8.01 -22.47 3.85
N LEU A 11 8.13 -22.53 2.52
CA LEU A 11 7.21 -23.25 1.63
C LEU A 11 7.48 -24.76 1.54
N LEU A 12 8.61 -25.25 2.04
CA LEU A 12 9.02 -26.66 1.90
C LEU A 12 8.59 -27.57 3.07
N GLN A 13 7.95 -27.04 4.11
CA GLN A 13 7.64 -27.81 5.33
C GLN A 13 6.21 -28.38 5.38
N LEU A 14 5.41 -28.22 4.33
CA LEU A 14 4.00 -28.61 4.32
C LEU A 14 3.74 -30.05 3.82
N SER A 15 4.70 -30.95 3.99
CA SER A 15 4.49 -32.36 3.65
C SER A 15 4.26 -33.18 4.93
N PHE A 16 3.06 -33.76 5.00
CA PHE A 16 2.62 -34.89 5.84
C PHE A 16 2.03 -34.60 7.23
N THR A 17 0.71 -34.40 7.29
CA THR A 17 -0.18 -35.08 8.25
C THR A 17 -1.60 -35.23 7.69
N ALA A 18 -1.97 -36.43 7.25
CA ALA A 18 -3.31 -36.73 6.76
C ALA A 18 -4.26 -37.06 7.93
N ALA A 19 -5.50 -36.55 7.86
CA ALA A 19 -6.72 -36.99 8.57
C ALA A 19 -7.13 -36.35 9.92
N ALA A 20 -6.43 -35.34 10.45
CA ALA A 20 -6.94 -34.47 11.52
C ALA A 20 -6.86 -32.96 11.19
N ASP A 21 -6.46 -32.65 9.96
CA ASP A 21 -5.69 -31.44 9.62
C ASP A 21 -6.53 -30.34 8.95
N ASN A 22 -7.68 -30.69 8.35
CA ASN A 22 -8.46 -29.76 7.53
C ASN A 22 -9.03 -28.58 8.33
N GLY A 23 -9.53 -28.81 9.55
CA GLY A 23 -10.09 -27.75 10.40
C GLY A 23 -9.03 -26.77 10.89
N THR A 24 -7.85 -27.30 11.25
CA THR A 24 -6.69 -26.49 11.66
C THR A 24 -6.03 -25.76 10.50
N GLU A 25 -6.05 -26.33 9.28
CA GLU A 25 -5.59 -25.67 8.06
C GLU A 25 -6.52 -24.50 7.70
N LEU A 26 -7.85 -24.73 7.76
CA LEU A 26 -8.85 -23.72 7.44
C LEU A 26 -8.76 -22.51 8.39
N GLU A 27 -8.59 -22.74 9.70
CA GLU A 27 -8.41 -21.67 10.68
C GLU A 27 -7.16 -20.81 10.37
N LYS A 28 -6.03 -21.46 10.04
CA LYS A 28 -4.79 -20.75 9.66
C LYS A 28 -4.98 -19.91 8.40
N LEU A 29 -5.69 -20.45 7.40
CA LEU A 29 -5.97 -19.73 6.14
C LEU A 29 -6.86 -18.50 6.38
N TYR A 30 -7.91 -18.63 7.20
CA TYR A 30 -8.73 -17.48 7.60
C TYR A 30 -7.92 -16.44 8.38
N GLY A 31 -7.03 -16.87 9.28
CA GLY A 31 -6.11 -15.99 9.98
C GLY A 31 -5.20 -15.20 9.03
N ALA A 32 -4.59 -15.89 8.06
CA ALA A 32 -3.75 -15.26 7.04
C ALA A 32 -4.55 -14.28 6.16
N LEU A 33 -5.75 -14.65 5.73
CA LEU A 33 -6.64 -13.80 4.95
C LEU A 33 -7.04 -12.53 5.73
N ASN A 34 -7.36 -12.69 7.02
CA ASN A 34 -7.69 -11.56 7.89
C ASN A 34 -6.51 -10.60 8.06
N MET A 35 -5.30 -11.12 8.25
CA MET A 35 -4.08 -10.30 8.31
C MET A 35 -3.89 -9.51 7.00
N LEU A 36 -4.03 -10.15 5.84
CA LEU A 36 -3.92 -9.48 4.54
C LEU A 36 -5.00 -8.40 4.34
N ASN A 37 -6.24 -8.66 4.78
CA ASN A 37 -7.31 -7.67 4.76
C ASN A 37 -6.98 -6.44 5.63
N GLN A 38 -6.43 -6.65 6.83
CA GLN A 38 -5.99 -5.54 7.69
C GLN A 38 -4.87 -4.72 7.05
N GLN A 39 -3.88 -5.39 6.44
CA GLN A 39 -2.82 -4.71 5.72
C GLN A 39 -3.36 -3.91 4.53
N GLN A 40 -4.32 -4.47 3.78
CA GLN A 40 -4.96 -3.79 2.67
C GLN A 40 -5.70 -2.53 3.12
N GLN A 41 -6.46 -2.61 4.23
CA GLN A 41 -7.13 -1.44 4.82
C GLN A 41 -6.12 -0.36 5.23
N ALA A 42 -5.01 -0.74 5.85
CA ALA A 42 -3.96 0.20 6.22
C ALA A 42 -3.32 0.89 5.00
N VAL A 43 -3.05 0.14 3.92
CA VAL A 43 -2.55 0.70 2.66
C VAL A 43 -3.55 1.67 2.04
N TYR A 44 -4.84 1.32 2.05
CA TYR A 44 -5.90 2.20 1.56
C TYR A 44 -5.98 3.51 2.37
N GLN A 45 -5.91 3.44 3.70
CA GLN A 45 -5.89 4.63 4.56
C GLN A 45 -4.67 5.52 4.27
N GLN A 46 -3.48 4.92 4.11
CA GLN A 46 -2.29 5.66 3.72
C GLN A 46 -2.45 6.34 2.36
N PHE A 47 -3.06 5.65 1.40
CA PHE A 47 -3.34 6.23 0.09
C PHE A 47 -4.25 7.45 0.22
N GLN A 48 -5.33 7.38 1.02
CA GLN A 48 -6.20 8.54 1.28
C GLN A 48 -5.43 9.71 1.89
N MET A 49 -4.56 9.47 2.87
CA MET A 49 -3.72 10.53 3.46
C MET A 49 -2.82 11.21 2.40
N VAL A 50 -2.21 10.42 1.51
CA VAL A 50 -1.39 10.96 0.41
C VAL A 50 -2.24 11.79 -0.56
N GLN A 51 -3.47 11.37 -0.87
CA GLN A 51 -4.36 12.16 -1.72
C GLN A 51 -4.72 13.50 -1.08
N GLU A 52 -5.01 13.54 0.22
CA GLU A 52 -5.29 14.80 0.92
C GLU A 52 -4.08 15.75 0.92
N MET A 53 -2.87 15.23 1.13
CA MET A 53 -1.65 16.03 1.01
C MET A 53 -1.45 16.56 -0.41
N ARG A 54 -1.82 15.79 -1.44
CA ARG A 54 -1.76 16.23 -2.85
C ARG A 54 -2.73 17.37 -3.13
N ARG A 55 -3.95 17.32 -2.58
CA ARG A 55 -4.95 18.41 -2.73
C ARG A 55 -4.42 19.74 -2.17
N GLY A 56 -3.71 19.70 -1.04
CA GLY A 56 -3.12 20.88 -0.42
C GLY A 56 -1.78 21.33 -1.01
N SER A 57 -1.15 20.53 -1.87
CA SER A 57 0.16 20.82 -2.46
C SER A 57 0.11 21.25 -3.92
N VAL A 58 -1.08 21.41 -4.51
CA VAL A 58 -1.24 22.07 -5.81
C VAL A 58 -0.62 23.47 -5.70
N PRO A 59 0.48 23.75 -6.40
CA PRO A 59 1.06 25.09 -6.39
C PRO A 59 0.03 26.05 -6.96
N MET A 60 -0.15 27.21 -6.33
CA MET A 60 -0.78 28.36 -7.00
C MET A 60 -0.14 28.47 -8.38
N LEU A 61 -0.97 28.29 -9.39
CA LEU A 61 -0.59 27.94 -10.75
C LEU A 61 0.54 28.82 -11.30
N TYR A 62 1.39 28.20 -12.10
CA TYR A 62 2.29 28.87 -13.04
C TYR A 62 1.52 30.00 -13.75
N GLY A 63 1.91 31.26 -13.53
CA GLY A 63 1.29 32.43 -14.14
C GLY A 63 0.27 33.19 -13.29
N MET A 64 -0.07 32.75 -12.07
CA MET A 64 -0.78 33.61 -11.13
C MET A 64 0.22 34.49 -10.35
N PRO A 65 0.01 35.82 -10.29
CA PRO A 65 0.83 36.68 -9.45
C PRO A 65 0.66 36.24 -7.99
N MET A 66 1.78 35.87 -7.36
CA MET A 66 1.81 35.67 -5.90
C MET A 66 1.25 36.94 -5.26
N PRO A 67 0.30 36.82 -4.31
CA PRO A 67 -0.20 38.00 -3.62
C PRO A 67 0.98 38.74 -2.99
N PRO A 68 1.09 40.07 -3.20
CA PRO A 68 2.20 40.83 -2.66
C PRO A 68 2.22 40.66 -1.14
N PRO A 69 3.41 40.47 -0.54
CA PRO A 69 3.50 40.33 0.90
C PRO A 69 2.91 41.58 1.58
N PRO A 70 2.18 41.41 2.70
CA PRO A 70 1.42 42.48 3.34
C PRO A 70 2.29 43.65 3.83
N SER A 71 3.61 43.48 3.89
CA SER A 71 4.58 44.46 4.35
C SER A 71 5.21 45.32 3.24
N GLY A 72 4.86 45.11 1.97
CA GLY A 72 5.48 45.84 0.84
C GLY A 72 6.97 45.50 0.62
N GLN A 73 7.50 44.48 1.33
CA GLN A 73 8.85 43.97 1.11
C GLN A 73 8.91 43.18 -0.19
N ILE A 74 9.85 43.50 -1.07
CA ILE A 74 10.10 42.69 -2.26
C ILE A 74 10.59 41.32 -1.79
N ALA A 75 9.86 40.25 -2.13
CA ALA A 75 10.28 38.90 -1.81
C ALA A 75 11.66 38.62 -2.43
N ASN A 76 12.59 38.06 -1.65
CA ASN A 76 13.88 37.63 -2.16
C ASN A 76 13.66 36.59 -3.28
N TYR A 77 14.14 36.91 -4.49
CA TYR A 77 13.94 36.08 -5.67
C TYR A 77 14.45 34.64 -5.47
N ASP A 78 15.64 34.48 -4.89
CA ASP A 78 16.24 33.16 -4.64
C ASP A 78 15.37 32.34 -3.67
N ALA A 79 14.80 32.99 -2.65
CA ALA A 79 13.90 32.32 -1.70
C ALA A 79 12.60 31.85 -2.37
N VAL A 80 12.06 32.63 -3.32
CA VAL A 80 10.86 32.25 -4.08
C VAL A 80 11.16 31.08 -5.02
N VAL A 81 12.29 31.12 -5.72
CA VAL A 81 12.73 30.03 -6.63
C VAL A 81 12.95 28.73 -5.86
N GLU A 82 13.63 28.77 -4.70
CA GLU A 82 13.85 27.58 -3.88
C GLU A 82 12.55 27.03 -3.29
N ALA A 83 11.61 27.90 -2.88
CA ALA A 83 10.28 27.48 -2.43
C ALA A 83 9.50 26.79 -3.55
N GLN A 84 9.55 27.32 -4.77
CA GLN A 84 8.91 26.72 -5.94
C GLN A 84 9.51 25.35 -6.27
N LYS A 85 10.83 25.24 -6.33
CA LYS A 85 11.54 23.98 -6.56
C LYS A 85 11.17 22.93 -5.50
N SER A 86 11.15 23.34 -4.23
CA SER A 86 10.75 22.47 -3.12
C SER A 86 9.30 22.00 -3.24
N ALA A 87 8.40 22.86 -3.72
CA ALA A 87 6.99 22.48 -3.96
C ALA A 87 6.86 21.45 -5.09
N ILE A 88 7.60 21.61 -6.18
CA ILE A 88 7.63 20.65 -7.30
C ILE A 88 8.15 19.28 -6.82
N LEU A 89 9.30 19.25 -6.15
CA LEU A 89 9.88 18.01 -5.62
C LEU A 89 8.95 17.30 -4.64
N ARG A 90 8.24 18.06 -3.80
CA ARG A 90 7.24 17.50 -2.88
C ARG A 90 6.06 16.90 -3.63
N ALA A 91 5.55 17.58 -4.65
CA ALA A 91 4.47 17.06 -5.48
C ALA A 91 4.89 15.74 -6.15
N GLU A 92 6.05 15.71 -6.80
CA GLU A 92 6.61 14.50 -7.43
C GLU A 92 6.75 13.34 -6.44
N SER A 93 7.26 13.61 -5.23
CA SER A 93 7.37 12.59 -4.18
C SER A 93 6.00 12.03 -3.78
N LEU A 94 4.97 12.86 -3.67
CA LEU A 94 3.62 12.42 -3.33
C LEU A 94 2.99 11.58 -4.46
N TYR A 95 3.29 11.86 -5.72
CA TYR A 95 2.90 11.01 -6.84
C TYR A 95 3.52 9.61 -6.74
N GLN A 96 4.84 9.55 -6.54
CA GLN A 96 5.55 8.28 -6.39
C GLN A 96 5.03 7.46 -5.21
N GLN A 97 4.74 8.11 -4.08
CA GLN A 97 4.16 7.44 -2.91
C GLN A 97 2.77 6.86 -3.22
N ALA A 98 1.91 7.60 -3.94
CA ALA A 98 0.60 7.10 -4.32
C ALA A 98 0.70 5.87 -5.24
N ASP A 99 1.60 5.90 -6.22
CA ASP A 99 1.84 4.77 -7.13
C ASP A 99 2.34 3.52 -6.39
N GLN A 100 3.27 3.69 -5.45
CA GLN A 100 3.77 2.60 -4.61
C GLN A 100 2.66 1.99 -3.74
N LEU A 101 1.80 2.81 -3.17
CA LEU A 101 0.67 2.34 -2.35
C LEU A 101 -0.35 1.58 -3.19
N LEU A 102 -0.64 2.03 -4.42
CA LEU A 102 -1.50 1.32 -5.36
C LEU A 102 -0.89 -0.04 -5.76
N ALA A 103 0.40 -0.07 -6.08
CA ALA A 103 1.10 -1.31 -6.41
C ALA A 103 1.03 -2.31 -5.25
N LYS A 104 1.27 -1.86 -4.02
CA LYS A 104 1.18 -2.70 -2.81
C LYS A 104 -0.25 -3.20 -2.55
N TYR A 105 -1.26 -2.37 -2.80
CA TYR A 105 -2.65 -2.79 -2.70
C TYR A 105 -2.95 -3.95 -3.66
N ASN A 106 -2.50 -3.83 -4.92
CA ASN A 106 -2.68 -4.88 -5.93
C ASN A 106 -1.90 -6.15 -5.59
N GLU A 107 -0.68 -6.03 -5.07
CA GLU A 107 0.10 -7.17 -4.59
C GLU A 107 -0.65 -7.94 -3.50
N ILE A 108 -1.28 -7.24 -2.54
CA ILE A 108 -2.09 -7.88 -1.49
C ILE A 108 -3.31 -8.59 -2.09
N GLU A 109 -3.99 -8.00 -3.06
CA GLU A 109 -5.08 -8.66 -3.78
C GLU A 109 -4.64 -9.96 -4.46
N GLU A 110 -3.48 -9.94 -5.14
CA GLU A 110 -2.92 -11.15 -5.74
C GLU A 110 -2.55 -12.22 -4.70
N MET A 111 -1.99 -11.82 -3.55
CA MET A 111 -1.69 -12.76 -2.44
C MET A 111 -2.93 -13.40 -1.82
N LYS A 112 -4.08 -12.71 -1.84
CA LYS A 112 -5.34 -13.23 -1.28
C LYS A 112 -5.94 -14.34 -2.14
N LYS A 113 -5.79 -14.28 -3.46
CA LYS A 113 -6.39 -15.25 -4.41
C LYS A 113 -6.09 -16.72 -4.10
N PRO A 114 -4.82 -17.17 -3.92
CA PRO A 114 -4.54 -18.57 -3.62
C PRO A 114 -5.10 -19.02 -2.27
N ILE A 115 -5.12 -18.13 -1.27
CA ILE A 115 -5.69 -18.43 0.05
C ILE A 115 -7.20 -18.63 -0.06
N GLN A 116 -7.89 -17.76 -0.79
CA GLN A 116 -9.33 -17.86 -1.03
C GLN A 116 -9.69 -19.13 -1.82
N SER A 117 -8.91 -19.47 -2.86
CA SER A 117 -9.09 -20.72 -3.60
C SER A 117 -8.97 -21.94 -2.69
N ARG A 118 -7.94 -21.96 -1.83
CA ARG A 118 -7.72 -23.08 -0.91
C ARG A 118 -8.83 -23.20 0.14
N ILE A 119 -9.30 -22.08 0.69
CA ILE A 119 -10.45 -22.06 1.60
C ILE A 119 -11.67 -22.66 0.91
N TYR A 120 -11.95 -22.27 -0.34
CA TYR A 120 -13.09 -22.78 -1.10
C TYR A 120 -13.00 -24.30 -1.34
N GLU A 121 -11.83 -24.80 -1.75
CA GLU A 121 -11.58 -26.23 -1.93
C GLU A 121 -11.78 -27.04 -0.65
N LEU A 122 -11.23 -26.57 0.47
CA LEU A 122 -11.37 -27.24 1.77
C LEU A 122 -12.80 -27.21 2.30
N ALA A 123 -13.51 -26.09 2.11
CA ALA A 123 -14.91 -25.95 2.52
C ALA A 123 -15.85 -26.88 1.74
N LEU A 124 -15.63 -27.04 0.43
CA LEU A 124 -16.38 -28.00 -0.39
C LEU A 124 -16.12 -29.44 0.05
N LYS A 125 -14.86 -29.80 0.31
CA LYS A 125 -14.48 -31.14 0.76
C LYS A 125 -15.08 -31.49 2.12
N ALA A 126 -15.11 -30.53 3.05
CA ALA A 126 -15.68 -30.72 4.38
C ALA A 126 -17.22 -30.86 4.39
N GLY A 127 -17.93 -30.43 3.34
CA GLY A 127 -19.38 -30.57 3.21
C GLY A 127 -19.84 -31.85 2.50
N GLN A 128 -18.89 -32.69 2.06
CA GLN A 128 -19.15 -33.97 1.38
C GLN A 128 -18.89 -35.20 2.28
N ASP A 129 -18.32 -34.97 3.47
CA ASP A 129 -18.14 -35.96 4.55
C ASP A 129 -19.32 -35.89 5.55
#